data_AF-A0A3D4BLH4-F1
#
_entry.id   AF-A0A3D4BLH4-F1
#
_cell.length_a   1.000
_cell.length_b   1.000
_cell.length_c   1.000
_cell.angle_alpha   90.00
_cell.angle_beta   90.00
_cell.angle_gamma   90.00
#
_symmetry.space_group_name_H-M   'P 1'
#
loop_
_entity.id
_entity.type
_entity.pdbx_description
1 polymer ?
#
loop_
_entity_poly.entity_id
_entity_poly.type
_entity_poly.pdbx_seq_one_letter_code
_entity_poly.pdbx_strand_id
1 'polypeptide(L)' 'KPEISVVACGTAQLDIFQPLLMRMDDILKFVKNAPNKVIANHLEAVNHCPTTRHQLKEEVSKIGLSDKVFIPNDGESKVF' A
#
# COMPACT_ATOMS: atom_id res chain seq x y z
N LYS A 1 -8.70 18.24 -2.42
CA LYS A 1 -8.07 17.10 -1.69
C LYS A 1 -8.85 15.84 -2.03
N PRO A 2 -8.21 14.69 -2.33
CA PRO A 2 -8.94 13.47 -2.71
C PRO A 2 -9.70 12.86 -1.51
N GLU A 3 -10.88 12.28 -1.78
CA GLU A 3 -11.62 11.48 -0.78
C GLU A 3 -11.06 10.07 -0.67
N ILE A 4 -10.53 9.53 -1.78
CA ILE A 4 -9.92 8.21 -1.86
C ILE A 4 -8.66 8.32 -2.73
N SER A 5 -7.55 7.77 -2.25
CA SER A 5 -6.31 7.61 -3.01
C SER A 5 -6.02 6.13 -3.25
N VAL A 6 -5.85 5.71 -4.51
CA VAL A 6 -5.39 4.36 -4.86
C VAL A 6 -3.87 4.40 -5.07
N VAL A 7 -3.15 3.50 -4.41
CA VAL A 7 -1.68 3.58 -4.29
C VAL A 7 -1.04 2.24 -4.63
N ALA A 8 -0.01 2.26 -5.48
CA ALA A 8 0.80 1.07 -5.74
C ALA A 8 1.77 0.81 -4.57
N CYS A 9 1.56 -0.29 -3.85
CA CYS A 9 2.25 -0.61 -2.60
C CYS A 9 3.22 -1.79 -2.72
N GLY A 10 3.49 -2.28 -3.92
CA GLY A 10 4.30 -3.49 -4.16
C GLY A 10 5.80 -3.35 -3.89
N THR A 11 6.33 -2.15 -3.69
CA THR A 11 7.78 -1.87 -3.57
C THR A 11 8.57 -2.50 -4.72
N ALA A 12 8.07 -2.38 -5.95
CA ALA A 12 8.70 -2.98 -7.13
C ALA A 12 10.20 -2.63 -7.21
N GLN A 13 11.05 -3.62 -7.39
CA GLN A 13 12.50 -3.44 -7.48
C GLN A 13 13.12 -4.38 -8.50
N LEU A 14 14.25 -3.97 -9.09
CA LEU A 14 15.09 -4.80 -9.96
C LEU A 14 16.38 -5.15 -9.21
N ASP A 15 16.97 -6.30 -9.51
CA ASP A 15 18.08 -6.90 -8.74
C ASP A 15 19.27 -5.97 -8.45
N ILE A 16 19.57 -5.04 -9.36
CA ILE A 16 20.76 -4.19 -9.32
C ILE A 16 20.40 -2.70 -9.15
N PHE A 17 19.10 -2.36 -9.09
CA PHE A 17 18.64 -0.97 -9.09
C PHE A 17 17.86 -0.60 -7.84
N GLN A 18 17.73 0.71 -7.60
CA GLN A 18 16.85 1.24 -6.56
C GLN A 18 15.39 0.84 -6.83
N PRO A 19 14.54 0.79 -5.78
CA PRO A 19 13.11 0.53 -5.97
C PRO A 19 12.48 1.51 -6.95
N LEU A 20 11.71 0.96 -7.90
CA LEU A 20 10.94 1.71 -8.89
C LEU A 20 9.67 2.31 -8.28
N LEU A 21 9.13 1.63 -7.27
CA LEU A 21 7.98 2.11 -6.51
C LEU A 21 8.39 2.52 -5.09
N MET A 22 7.46 3.18 -4.41
CA MET A 22 7.56 3.56 -3.01
C MET A 22 7.98 2.38 -2.14
N ARG A 23 8.91 2.66 -1.22
CA ARG A 23 9.29 1.74 -0.14
C ARG A 23 8.21 1.75 0.95
N MET A 24 8.30 0.81 1.90
CA MET A 24 7.33 0.73 3.01
C MET A 24 7.22 2.05 3.79
N ASP A 25 8.33 2.70 4.09
CA ASP A 25 8.37 4.00 4.78
C ASP A 25 7.68 5.12 3.97
N ASP A 26 7.88 5.15 2.66
CA ASP A 26 7.18 6.07 1.75
C ASP A 26 5.66 5.80 1.75
N ILE A 27 5.24 4.54 1.71
CA ILE A 27 3.82 4.14 1.76
C ILE A 27 3.20 4.58 3.08
N LEU A 28 3.86 4.33 4.22
CA LEU A 28 3.36 4.75 5.53
C LEU A 28 3.33 6.28 5.66
N LYS A 29 4.30 6.99 5.09
CA LYS A 29 4.32 8.46 5.02
C LYS A 29 3.17 8.98 4.15
N PHE A 30 2.90 8.34 3.01
CA PHE A 30 1.74 8.66 2.18
C PHE A 30 0.44 8.44 2.97
N VAL A 31 0.27 7.29 3.62
CA VAL A 31 -0.91 6.98 4.43
C VAL A 31 -1.13 8.02 5.53
N LYS A 32 -0.07 8.47 6.21
CA LYS A 32 -0.15 9.55 7.22
C LYS A 32 -0.62 10.87 6.59
N ASN A 33 -0.05 11.25 5.45
CA ASN A 33 -0.31 12.54 4.80
C ASN A 33 -1.61 12.59 3.97
N ALA A 34 -2.11 11.43 3.53
CA ALA A 34 -3.34 11.36 2.75
C ALA A 34 -4.49 11.99 3.55
N PRO A 35 -5.34 12.84 2.95
CA PRO A 35 -6.38 13.54 3.69
C PRO A 35 -7.49 12.60 4.17
N ASN A 36 -7.77 11.53 3.41
CA ASN A 36 -8.90 10.62 3.63
C ASN A 36 -8.48 9.16 3.42
N LYS A 37 -9.27 8.34 2.73
CA LYS A 37 -9.04 6.89 2.60
C LYS A 37 -7.92 6.55 1.61
N VAL A 38 -7.23 5.45 1.88
CA VAL A 38 -6.19 4.90 1.00
C VAL A 38 -6.56 3.47 0.61
N ILE A 39 -6.45 3.14 -0.67
CA ILE A 39 -6.58 1.77 -1.18
C ILE A 39 -5.21 1.30 -1.65
N ALA A 40 -4.69 0.25 -1.04
CA ALA A 40 -3.43 -0.36 -1.46
C ALA A 40 -3.67 -1.30 -2.64
N ASN A 41 -2.92 -1.10 -3.72
CA ASN A 41 -2.96 -1.89 -4.95
C ASN A 41 -1.56 -2.39 -5.32
N HIS A 42 -1.45 -3.18 -6.39
CA HIS A 42 -0.19 -3.65 -6.98
C HIS A 42 0.66 -4.46 -5.99
N LEU A 43 0.01 -5.36 -5.24
CA LEU A 43 0.62 -6.28 -4.28
C LEU A 43 0.47 -7.72 -4.80
N GLU A 44 1.48 -8.56 -4.61
CA GLU A 44 1.39 -10.03 -4.76
C GLU A 44 0.93 -10.57 -6.13
N ALA A 45 0.95 -9.75 -7.19
CA ALA A 45 0.55 -10.16 -8.55
C ALA A 45 1.74 -10.41 -9.49
N VAL A 46 2.91 -9.81 -9.21
CA VAL A 46 4.11 -9.91 -10.04
C VAL A 46 5.34 -10.18 -9.18
N ASN A 47 6.30 -10.93 -9.72
CA ASN A 47 7.47 -11.46 -9.00
C ASN A 47 8.42 -10.40 -8.42
N HIS A 48 8.43 -9.21 -8.99
CA HIS A 48 9.33 -8.13 -8.60
C HIS A 48 8.71 -7.17 -7.56
N CYS A 49 7.51 -7.47 -7.04
CA CYS A 49 6.87 -6.75 -5.94
C CYS A 49 7.00 -7.52 -4.63
N PRO A 50 8.03 -7.26 -3.80
CA PRO A 50 8.29 -8.03 -2.58
C PRO A 50 7.32 -7.74 -1.43
N THR A 51 6.60 -6.62 -1.44
CA THR A 51 5.68 -6.28 -0.34
C THR A 51 4.44 -7.17 -0.38
N THR A 52 4.19 -7.85 0.73
CA THR A 52 2.99 -8.68 0.93
C THR A 52 1.86 -7.88 1.57
N ARG A 53 0.62 -8.33 1.36
CA ARG A 53 -0.56 -7.77 2.03
C ARG A 53 -0.44 -7.92 3.55
N HIS A 54 0.12 -9.02 4.01
CA HIS A 54 0.32 -9.29 5.44
C HIS A 54 1.27 -8.27 6.06
N GLN A 55 2.47 -8.07 5.47
CA GLN A 55 3.44 -7.08 5.95
C GLN A 55 2.84 -5.67 5.96
N LEU A 56 2.12 -5.27 4.91
CA LEU A 56 1.51 -3.94 4.87
C LEU A 56 0.43 -3.78 5.96
N LYS A 57 -0.39 -4.81 6.22
CA LYS A 57 -1.38 -4.80 7.31
C LYS A 57 -0.71 -4.61 8.67
N GLU A 58 0.38 -5.33 8.93
CA GLU A 58 1.13 -5.20 10.18
C GLU A 58 1.72 -3.80 10.36
N GLU A 59 2.38 -3.26 9.33
CA GLU A 59 3.02 -1.94 9.39
C GLU A 59 2.01 -0.80 9.54
N VAL A 60 0.86 -0.88 8.86
CA VAL A 60 -0.24 0.08 9.02
C VAL A 60 -0.86 -0.01 10.42
N SER A 61 -0.98 -1.22 10.98
CA SER A 61 -1.49 -1.44 12.34
C SER A 61 -0.56 -0.82 13.39
N LYS A 62 0.77 -0.96 13.24
CA LYS A 62 1.77 -0.36 14.13
C LYS A 62 1.65 1.16 14.24
N ILE A 63 1.17 1.84 13.19
CA ILE A 63 0.96 3.29 13.20
C ILE A 63 -0.49 3.71 13.51
N GLY A 64 -1.37 2.76 13.86
CA GLY A 64 -2.75 3.03 14.26
C GLY A 64 -3.66 3.55 13.15
N LEU A 65 -3.36 3.25 11.88
CA LEU A 65 -4.12 3.77 10.72
C LEU A 65 -4.87 2.69 9.92
N SER A 66 -5.13 1.53 10.52
CA SER A 66 -5.82 0.40 9.87
C SER A 66 -7.17 0.80 9.27
N ASP A 67 -7.98 1.62 9.95
CA ASP A 67 -9.31 2.02 9.47
C ASP A 67 -9.29 3.00 8.27
N LYS A 68 -8.12 3.58 8.01
CA LYS A 68 -7.88 4.51 6.90
C LYS A 68 -7.45 3.78 5.63
N VAL A 69 -6.85 2.59 5.75
CA VAL A 69 -6.25 1.85 4.64
C VAL A 69 -7.07 0.61 4.34
N PHE A 70 -7.54 0.50 3.11
CA PHE A 70 -8.13 -0.71 2.58
C PHE A 70 -7.09 -1.49 1.78
N ILE A 71 -6.85 -2.75 2.17
CA ILE A 71 -5.87 -3.66 1.54
C ILE A 71 -6.66 -4.86 1.00
N PRO A 72 -7.26 -4.75 -0.20
CA PRO A 72 -8.16 -5.76 -0.75
C PRO A 72 -7.44 -7.04 -1.15
N ASN A 73 -8.11 -8.17 -0.97
CA ASN A 73 -7.83 -9.40 -1.72
C ASN A 73 -8.31 -9.25 -3.18
N ASP A 74 -7.81 -10.11 -4.07
CA ASP A 74 -8.25 -10.13 -5.46
C ASP A 74 -9.76 -10.42 -5.52
N GLY A 75 -10.51 -9.57 -6.21
CA GLY A 75 -11.97 -9.65 -6.31
C GLY A 75 -12.75 -9.05 -5.13
N GLU A 76 -12.09 -8.53 -4.09
CA GLU A 76 -12.76 -7.89 -2.96
C GLU A 76 -13.29 -6.50 -3.33
N SER A 77 -14.55 -6.23 -2.96
CA SER A 77 -15.22 -4.96 -3.22
C SER A 77 -15.50 -4.17 -1.94
N LYS A 78 -15.46 -2.83 -2.03
CA LYS A 78 -15.84 -1.94 -0.94
C LYS A 78 -16.63 -0.74 -1.48
N VAL A 79 -17.73 -0.42 -0.80
CA VAL A 79 -18.53 0.79 -1.05
C VAL A 79 -18.07 1.87 -0.07
N PHE A 80 -17.92 3.10 -0.56
CA PHE A 80 -17.49 4.27 0.21
C PHE A 80 -18.56 5.35 0.18
#